data_AF-A0A4V1IPS8-F1
#
_entry.id   AF-A0A4V1IPS8-F1
#
_cell.length_a   1.000
_cell.length_b   1.000
_cell.length_c   1.000
_cell.angle_alpha   90.00
_cell.angle_beta   90.00
_cell.angle_gamma   90.00
#
_symmetry.space_group_name_H-M   'P 1'
#
loop_
_entity.id
_entity.type
_entity.pdbx_description
1 polymer ?
#
loop_
_entity_poly.entity_id
_entity_poly.type
_entity_poly.pdbx_seq_one_letter_code
_entity_poly.pdbx_strand_id
1 'polypeptide(L)'
;MAEPEDPAAYSIRPNFKLKFRPSIVTKLIHQILVDRLTGATYNPDSCSQWAKEIADEVKNRLKELELARYKYVVNVVIGEMRGEGVRMGCRCFWDADTDNMAQDVFSNVSWVSGR
;
A
#
# COMPACT_ATOMS: atom_id res chain seq x y z
N MET A 1 17.24 9.81 -44.76
CA MET A 1 16.80 8.42 -44.55
C MET A 1 17.15 8.11 -43.11
N ALA A 2 16.17 8.15 -42.21
CA ALA A 2 16.40 7.90 -40.79
C ALA A 2 16.39 6.38 -40.56
N GLU A 3 17.43 5.87 -39.91
CA GLU A 3 17.56 4.46 -39.54
C GLU A 3 16.35 4.01 -38.69
N PRO A 4 15.84 2.78 -38.87
CA PRO A 4 14.76 2.26 -38.05
C PRO A 4 15.26 2.06 -36.62
N GLU A 5 14.61 2.67 -35.64
CA GLU A 5 14.93 2.43 -34.23
C GLU A 5 14.67 0.96 -33.88
N ASP A 6 15.70 0.32 -33.33
CA ASP A 6 15.72 -1.09 -32.96
C ASP A 6 14.66 -1.38 -31.87
N PRO A 7 13.62 -2.20 -32.13
CA PRO A 7 12.53 -2.46 -31.19
C PRO A 7 12.95 -3.33 -29.97
N ALA A 8 14.25 -3.64 -29.83
CA ALA A 8 14.78 -4.59 -28.86
C ALA A 8 15.91 -4.01 -27.97
N ALA A 9 15.93 -2.71 -27.71
CA ALA A 9 16.69 -2.20 -26.56
C ALA A 9 15.98 -2.67 -25.27
N TYR A 10 16.45 -3.77 -24.69
CA TYR A 10 15.98 -4.29 -23.41
C TYR A 10 16.17 -3.25 -22.30
N SER A 11 15.17 -2.38 -22.10
CA SER A 11 15.21 -1.35 -21.05
C SER A 11 14.90 -1.97 -19.70
N ILE A 12 15.93 -2.14 -18.88
CA ILE A 12 15.80 -2.64 -17.50
C ILE A 12 14.95 -1.67 -16.67
N ARG A 13 14.99 -0.36 -16.96
CA ARG A 13 14.23 0.67 -16.23
C ARG A 13 12.84 0.87 -16.85
N PRO A 14 11.78 0.98 -16.04
CA PRO A 14 10.46 1.32 -16.54
C PRO A 14 10.43 2.75 -17.06
N ASN A 15 9.56 3.01 -18.05
CA ASN A 15 9.27 4.36 -18.51
C ASN A 15 8.81 5.23 -17.32
N PHE A 16 9.23 6.49 -17.27
CA PHE A 16 8.86 7.43 -16.21
C PHE A 16 7.34 7.53 -15.97
N LYS A 17 6.53 7.43 -17.04
CA LYS A 17 5.05 7.41 -16.92
C LYS A 17 4.53 6.14 -16.23
N LEU A 18 5.25 5.04 -16.35
CA LEU A 18 4.92 3.72 -15.80
C LEU A 18 5.72 3.42 -14.52
N LYS A 19 6.30 4.44 -13.87
CA LYS A 19 7.02 4.27 -12.61
C LYS A 19 6.04 4.24 -11.45
N PHE A 20 6.27 3.35 -10.49
CA PHE A 20 5.52 3.34 -9.24
C PHE A 20 5.73 4.65 -8.49
N ARG A 21 4.64 5.26 -8.03
CA ARG A 21 4.63 6.55 -7.33
C ARG A 21 4.10 6.37 -5.91
N PRO A 22 4.97 6.32 -4.88
CA PRO A 22 4.56 6.10 -3.50
C PRO A 22 3.50 7.10 -3.02
N SER A 23 3.61 8.37 -3.42
CA SER A 23 2.66 9.41 -3.00
C SER A 23 1.22 9.18 -3.46
N ILE A 24 1.02 8.58 -4.65
CA ILE A 24 -0.30 8.22 -5.15
C ILE A 24 -0.84 7.03 -4.36
N VAL A 25 0.01 6.03 -4.15
CA VAL A 25 -0.35 4.80 -3.46
C VAL A 25 -0.63 5.04 -1.98
N THR A 26 0.13 5.88 -1.28
CA THR A 26 -0.13 6.27 0.10
C THR A 26 -1.51 6.91 0.24
N LYS A 27 -1.91 7.80 -0.67
CA LYS A 27 -3.26 8.41 -0.65
C LYS A 27 -4.37 7.39 -0.89
N LEU A 28 -4.14 6.47 -1.82
CA LEU A 28 -5.07 5.39 -2.14
C LEU A 28 -5.25 4.45 -0.93
N ILE A 29 -4.16 4.06 -0.26
CA ILE A 29 -4.21 3.26 0.97
C ILE A 29 -5.00 4.02 2.03
N HIS A 30 -4.70 5.31 2.23
CA HIS A 30 -5.39 6.14 3.21
C HIS A 30 -6.90 6.17 3.02
N GLN A 31 -7.36 6.40 1.78
CA GLN A 31 -8.78 6.42 1.45
C GLN A 31 -9.46 5.10 1.80
N ILE A 32 -8.88 3.97 1.42
CA ILE A 32 -9.44 2.64 1.74
C ILE A 32 -9.50 2.41 3.25
N LEU A 33 -8.45 2.80 3.99
CA LEU A 33 -8.43 2.66 5.44
C LEU A 33 -9.53 3.51 6.10
N VAL A 34 -9.68 4.77 5.68
CA VAL A 34 -10.73 5.67 6.18
C VAL A 34 -12.11 5.10 5.87
N ASP A 35 -12.36 4.69 4.62
CA ASP A 35 -13.67 4.18 4.19
C ASP A 35 -14.08 2.89 4.93
N ARG A 36 -13.10 2.02 5.24
CA ARG A 36 -13.35 0.72 5.89
C ARG A 36 -13.38 0.77 7.40
N LEU A 37 -12.56 1.62 8.02
CA LEU A 37 -12.30 1.57 9.47
C LEU A 37 -12.83 2.77 10.25
N THR A 38 -13.29 3.83 9.59
CA THR A 38 -13.92 4.96 10.29
C THR A 38 -15.19 4.51 11.00
N GLY A 39 -15.25 4.74 12.31
CA GLY A 39 -16.38 4.30 13.14
C GLY A 39 -16.44 2.80 13.44
N ALA A 40 -15.53 2.00 12.88
CA ALA A 40 -15.45 0.58 13.20
C ALA A 40 -14.94 0.37 14.64
N THR A 41 -15.56 -0.55 15.37
CA THR A 41 -15.10 -0.96 16.71
C THR A 41 -14.28 -2.23 16.58
N TYR A 42 -13.14 -2.27 17.27
CA TYR A 42 -12.25 -3.43 17.24
C TYR A 42 -12.98 -4.71 17.70
N ASN A 43 -12.93 -5.75 16.88
CA ASN A 43 -13.42 -7.08 17.20
C ASN A 43 -12.42 -8.13 16.67
N PRO A 44 -11.81 -8.97 17.52
CA PRO A 44 -10.78 -9.91 17.10
C PRO A 44 -11.25 -10.88 16.00
N ASP A 45 -12.52 -11.32 16.02
CA ASP A 45 -13.06 -12.26 15.05
C ASP A 45 -13.16 -11.61 13.66
N SER A 46 -13.58 -10.35 13.61
CA SER A 46 -13.76 -9.58 12.37
C SER A 46 -12.46 -8.97 11.83
N CYS A 47 -11.49 -8.67 12.69
CA CYS A 47 -10.23 -8.03 12.31
C CYS A 47 -9.43 -8.85 11.29
N SER A 48 -9.44 -10.19 11.43
CA SER A 48 -8.75 -11.08 10.48
C SER A 48 -9.34 -10.98 9.06
N GLN A 49 -10.67 -10.91 8.98
CA GLN A 49 -11.40 -10.74 7.72
C GLN A 49 -11.17 -9.35 7.14
N TRP A 50 -11.29 -8.29 7.94
CA TRP A 50 -11.05 -6.92 7.48
C TRP A 50 -9.64 -6.72 6.95
N ALA A 51 -8.63 -7.27 7.64
CA ALA A 51 -7.24 -7.20 7.16
C ALA A 51 -7.08 -7.82 5.77
N LYS A 52 -7.72 -8.97 5.53
CA LYS A 52 -7.73 -9.63 4.22
C LYS A 52 -8.47 -8.80 3.17
N GLU A 53 -9.67 -8.32 3.48
CA GLU A 53 -10.49 -7.52 2.57
C GLU A 53 -9.79 -6.21 2.17
N ILE A 54 -9.18 -5.51 3.13
CA ILE A 54 -8.40 -4.29 2.88
C ILE A 54 -7.18 -4.62 2.01
N ALA A 55 -6.46 -5.71 2.30
CA ALA A 55 -5.31 -6.12 1.51
C ALA A 55 -5.68 -6.43 0.05
N ASP A 56 -6.79 -7.14 -0.16
CA ASP A 56 -7.31 -7.47 -1.48
C ASP A 56 -7.81 -6.23 -2.22
N GLU A 57 -8.47 -5.30 -1.54
CA GLU A 57 -8.94 -4.04 -2.12
C GLU A 57 -7.78 -3.15 -2.58
N VAL A 58 -6.78 -2.94 -1.70
CA VAL A 58 -5.55 -2.20 -2.06
C VAL A 58 -4.87 -2.85 -3.26
N LYS A 59 -4.73 -4.17 -3.26
CA LYS A 59 -4.11 -4.92 -4.36
C LYS A 59 -4.88 -4.76 -5.67
N ASN A 60 -6.22 -4.76 -5.64
CA ASN A 60 -7.03 -4.58 -6.84
C ASN A 60 -6.90 -3.17 -7.40
N ARG A 61 -6.97 -2.14 -6.53
CA ARG A 61 -6.75 -0.74 -6.91
C ARG A 61 -5.34 -0.49 -7.47
N LEU A 62 -4.32 -1.20 -6.98
CA LEU A 62 -2.96 -1.15 -7.53
C LEU A 62 -2.86 -1.76 -8.93
N LYS A 63 -3.68 -2.78 -9.25
CA LYS A 63 -3.72 -3.36 -10.60
C LYS A 63 -4.36 -2.41 -11.61
N GLU A 64 -5.30 -1.57 -11.18
CA GLU A 64 -5.92 -0.52 -12.01
C GLU A 64 -4.93 0.57 -12.45
N LEU A 65 -3.75 0.66 -11.83
CA LEU A 65 -2.67 1.56 -12.27
C LEU A 65 -1.96 1.07 -13.54
N GLU A 66 -2.27 -0.15 -14.02
CA GLU A 66 -1.77 -0.74 -15.26
C GLU A 66 -0.23 -0.75 -15.39
N LEU A 67 0.47 -0.83 -14.26
CA LEU A 67 1.94 -0.90 -14.23
C LEU A 67 2.42 -2.33 -14.52
N ALA A 68 2.42 -2.72 -15.79
CA ALA A 68 2.63 -4.10 -16.26
C ALA A 68 3.92 -4.80 -15.76
N ARG A 69 4.94 -4.05 -15.33
CA ARG A 69 6.23 -4.58 -14.86
C ARG A 69 6.31 -4.81 -13.35
N TYR A 70 5.31 -4.40 -12.58
CA TYR A 70 5.35 -4.45 -11.12
C TYR A 70 4.59 -5.66 -10.58
N LYS A 71 5.15 -6.25 -9.53
CA LYS A 71 4.46 -7.22 -8.66
C LYS A 71 4.18 -6.53 -7.33
N TYR A 72 2.97 -6.69 -6.82
CA TYR A 72 2.55 -6.03 -5.58
C TYR A 72 2.50 -7.03 -4.42
N VAL A 73 3.07 -6.61 -3.29
CA VAL A 73 2.92 -7.26 -2.00
C VAL A 73 2.24 -6.26 -1.07
N VAL A 74 1.12 -6.65 -0.49
CA VAL A 74 0.35 -5.82 0.46
C VAL A 74 0.34 -6.55 1.79
N ASN A 75 0.70 -5.84 2.85
CA ASN A 75 0.66 -6.34 4.22
C ASN A 75 -0.21 -5.39 5.06
N VAL A 76 -1.18 -5.94 5.79
CA VAL A 76 -2.12 -5.19 6.62
C VAL A 76 -2.09 -5.74 8.03
N VAL A 77 -1.94 -4.85 9.01
CA VAL A 77 -1.94 -5.18 10.43
C VAL A 77 -2.98 -4.32 11.12
N ILE A 78 -3.92 -4.97 11.81
CA ILE A 78 -4.96 -4.32 12.61
C ILE A 78 -4.74 -4.73 14.06
N GLY A 79 -4.70 -3.74 14.97
CA GLY A 79 -4.51 -3.96 16.40
C GLY A 79 -5.32 -2.97 17.22
N GLU A 80 -5.61 -3.34 18.46
CA GLU A 80 -6.27 -2.47 19.43
C GLU A 80 -5.22 -1.59 20.13
N MET A 81 -5.45 -0.26 20.18
CA MET A 81 -4.53 0.65 20.87
C MET A 81 -5.02 0.91 22.30
N ARG A 82 -4.46 0.18 23.28
CA ARG A 82 -4.81 0.27 24.71
C ARG A 82 -3.84 1.10 25.56
N GLY A 83 -3.15 2.06 24.95
CA GLY A 83 -2.08 2.83 25.61
C GLY A 83 -0.71 2.16 25.55
N GLU A 84 -0.58 1.07 24.78
CA GLU A 84 0.69 0.42 24.47
C GLU A 84 1.40 1.13 23.31
N GLY A 85 2.74 1.17 23.36
CA GLY A 85 3.56 1.69 22.27
C GLY A 85 3.89 0.60 21.26
N VAL A 86 3.44 0.74 20.02
CA VAL A 86 3.75 -0.20 18.93
C VAL A 86 4.59 0.51 17.86
N ARG A 87 5.67 -0.14 17.42
CA ARG A 87 6.47 0.30 16.26
C ARG A 87 6.57 -0.84 15.25
N MET A 88 6.07 -0.58 14.04
CA MET A 88 6.22 -1.48 12.90
C MET A 88 7.33 -0.99 11.98
N GLY A 89 8.09 -1.92 11.41
CA GLY A 89 9.08 -1.63 10.38
C GLY A 89 9.26 -2.84 9.47
N CYS A 90 9.68 -2.59 8.24
CA CYS A 90 10.04 -3.64 7.29
C CYS A 90 11.49 -3.45 6.82
N ARG A 91 12.14 -4.56 6.45
CA ARG A 91 13.43 -4.56 5.78
C ARG A 91 13.27 -5.26 4.45
N CYS A 92 13.86 -4.67 3.42
CA CYS A 92 13.70 -5.12 2.05
C CYS A 92 15.06 -5.14 1.37
N PHE A 93 15.29 -6.14 0.53
CA PHE A 93 16.47 -6.24 -0.32
C PHE A 93 16.03 -6.08 -1.78
N TRP A 94 15.97 -4.84 -2.22
CA TRP A 94 15.32 -4.42 -3.45
C TRP A 94 16.24 -3.54 -4.30
N ASP A 95 15.97 -3.46 -5.60
CA ASP A 95 16.66 -2.54 -6.50
C ASP A 95 16.21 -1.10 -6.19
N ALA A 96 17.15 -0.23 -5.83
CA ALA A 96 16.85 1.14 -5.39
C ALA A 96 16.22 2.02 -6.47
N ASP A 97 16.36 1.67 -7.74
CA ASP A 97 15.88 2.49 -8.84
C ASP A 97 14.51 2.05 -9.36
N THR A 98 14.20 0.74 -9.28
CA THR A 98 12.96 0.15 -9.82
C THR A 98 11.93 -0.22 -8.77
N ASP A 99 12.36 -0.63 -7.57
CA ASP A 99 11.44 -1.05 -6.51
C ASP A 99 11.12 0.11 -5.56
N ASN A 100 9.96 0.04 -4.90
CA ASN A 100 9.55 1.10 -4.00
C ASN A 100 8.57 0.60 -2.93
N MET A 101 8.38 1.42 -1.90
CA MET A 101 7.46 1.16 -0.80
C MET A 101 6.49 2.33 -0.63
N ALA A 102 5.23 2.02 -0.31
CA ALA A 102 4.30 2.97 0.27
C ALA A 102 3.76 2.39 1.59
N GLN A 103 3.61 3.24 2.59
CA GLN A 103 3.01 2.89 3.87
C GLN A 103 2.04 3.99 4.29
N ASP A 104 1.03 3.60 5.06
CA ASP A 104 0.13 4.52 5.74
C ASP A 104 -0.37 3.91 7.04
N VAL A 105 -0.78 4.77 7.98
CA VAL A 105 -1.27 4.39 9.30
C VAL A 105 -2.57 5.11 9.59
N PHE A 106 -3.61 4.35 9.92
CA PHE A 106 -4.90 4.86 10.36
C PHE A 106 -5.14 4.50 11.83
N SER A 107 -5.71 5.43 12.58
CA SER A 107 -6.09 5.25 13.97
C SER A 107 -7.50 5.79 14.19
N ASN A 108 -8.41 4.95 14.69
CA ASN A 108 -9.76 5.39 15.03
C ASN A 108 -9.75 6.08 16.40
N VAL A 109 -10.39 7.25 16.51
CA VAL A 109 -10.49 8.00 17.77
C VAL A 109 -11.77 7.60 18.47
N SER A 110 -11.83 6.37 18.96
CA SER A 110 -12.79 6.01 20.00
C SER A 110 -11.99 5.66 21.24
N TRP A 111 -12.35 6.29 22.37
CA TRP A 111 -11.78 6.12 23.72
C TRP A 111 -10.54 6.97 24.07
N VAL A 112 -10.72 8.28 24.09
CA VAL A 112 -10.22 9.07 25.23
C VAL A 112 -11.40 9.23 26.19
N SER A 113 -11.61 8.22 27.05
CA SER A 113 -12.40 8.41 28.27
C SER A 113 -11.47 8.98 29.34
N GLY A 114 -11.77 10.20 29.79
CA GLY A 114 -11.41 10.69 31.11
C GLY A 114 -9.95 11.09 31.34
N ARG A 115 -9.66 12.37 31.10
CA ARG A 115 -9.16 13.23 32.19
C ARG A 115 -9.98 14.50 32.23
#